data_AF-A0A1X0QN02-F1
#
_entry.id   AF-A0A1X0QN02-F1
#
_cell.length_a   1.000
_cell.length_b   1.000
_cell.length_c   1.000
_cell.angle_alpha   90.00
_cell.angle_beta   90.00
_cell.angle_gamma   90.00
#
_symmetry.space_group_name_H-M   'P 1'
#
loop_
_entity.id
_entity.type
_entity.pdbx_description
1 polymer ?
#
loop_
_entity_poly.entity_id
_entity_poly.type
_entity_poly.pdbx_seq_one_letter_code
_entity_poly.pdbx_strand_id
1 'polypeptide(L)' 'LKKGTTAYQIMKLMESGMDILDSHGMKKTLIVMNNCRIHRSRFFVDAINKCGYNSLFMPPYSPFVNLTEER' A
#
# COMPACT_ATOMS: atom_id res chain seq x y z
N LEU A 1 8.63 -10.11 -23.95
CA LEU A 1 7.65 -9.76 -22.90
C LEU A 1 8.26 -8.69 -21.99
N LYS A 2 7.67 -7.47 -21.93
CA LYS A 2 8.01 -6.53 -20.86
C LYS A 2 7.48 -7.13 -19.55
N LYS A 3 8.38 -7.50 -18.62
CA LYS A 3 8.00 -7.98 -17.29
C LYS A 3 7.15 -6.89 -16.64
N GLY A 4 5.93 -7.24 -16.23
CA GLY A 4 5.05 -6.32 -15.51
C GLY A 4 5.63 -5.93 -14.15
N THR A 5 4.93 -5.05 -13.44
CA THR A 5 5.34 -4.60 -12.10
C THR A 5 5.42 -5.80 -11.16
N THR A 6 6.60 -6.02 -10.59
CA THR A 6 6.85 -7.12 -9.65
C THR A 6 6.53 -6.67 -8.22
N ALA A 7 6.12 -7.60 -7.36
CA ALA A 7 5.85 -7.32 -5.94
C ALA A 7 7.03 -6.60 -5.24
N TYR A 8 8.27 -6.93 -5.60
CA TYR A 8 9.48 -6.26 -5.10
C TYR A 8 9.54 -4.77 -5.44
N GLN A 9 9.16 -4.39 -6.67
CA GLN A 9 9.17 -2.99 -7.09
C GLN A 9 8.14 -2.17 -6.32
N ILE A 10 6.98 -2.76 -6.04
CA ILE A 10 5.92 -2.14 -5.23
C ILE A 10 6.38 -2.02 -3.77
N MET A 11 7.05 -3.03 -3.23
CA MET A 11 7.57 -2.95 -1.86
C MET A 11 8.56 -1.79 -1.70
N LYS A 12 9.52 -1.63 -2.63
CA LYS A 12 10.45 -0.49 -2.61
C LYS A 12 9.75 0.86 -2.64
N LEU A 13 8.68 0.97 -3.44
CA LEU A 13 7.89 2.19 -3.50
C LEU A 13 7.18 2.45 -2.16
N MET A 14 6.63 1.43 -1.53
CA MET A 14 5.96 1.54 -0.23
C MET A 14 6.93 1.88 0.89
N GLU A 15 8.11 1.27 0.93
CA GLU A 15 9.18 1.61 1.89
C GLU A 15 9.56 3.08 1.76
N SER A 16 9.84 3.55 0.54
CA SER A 16 10.15 4.96 0.29
C SER A 16 8.99 5.89 0.66
N GLY A 17 7.74 5.48 0.44
CA GLY A 17 6.56 6.24 0.84
C GLY A 17 6.41 6.34 2.36
N MET A 18 6.65 5.23 3.08
CA MET A 18 6.63 5.21 4.55
C MET A 18 7.73 6.06 5.16
N ASP A 19 8.93 6.06 4.58
CA ASP A 19 10.03 6.93 5.03
C ASP A 19 9.66 8.42 4.94
N ILE A 20 8.99 8.81 3.86
CA ILE A 20 8.47 10.18 3.69
C ILE A 20 7.38 10.47 4.73
N LEU A 21 6.41 9.57 4.93
CA LEU A 21 5.35 9.73 5.93
C LEU A 21 5.92 9.84 7.35
N ASP A 22 6.95 9.05 7.66
CA ASP A 22 7.69 9.10 8.91
C ASP A 22 8.37 10.46 9.11
N SER A 23 8.98 11.02 8.06
CA SER A 23 9.60 12.35 8.10
C SER A 23 8.58 13.47 8.39
N HIS A 24 7.32 13.27 8.02
CA HIS A 24 6.22 14.17 8.30
C HIS A 24 5.50 13.87 9.63
N GLY A 25 6.01 12.93 10.44
CA GLY A 25 5.42 12.57 11.72
C GLY A 25 4.08 11.85 11.61
N MET A 26 3.73 11.31 10.44
CA MET A 26 2.46 10.62 10.17
C MET A 26 2.45 9.16 10.62
N LYS A 27 3.28 8.83 11.63
CA LYS A 27 3.33 7.50 12.25
C LYS A 27 1.96 7.15 12.82
N LYS A 28 1.52 5.90 12.61
CA LYS A 28 0.20 5.34 13.01
C LYS A 28 -1.00 5.71 12.12
N THR A 29 -0.76 6.30 10.96
CA THR A 29 -1.84 6.53 9.98
C THR A 29 -2.23 5.21 9.31
N LEU A 30 -3.50 5.07 8.91
CA LEU A 30 -3.99 3.89 8.21
C LEU A 30 -3.60 3.97 6.72
N ILE A 31 -2.95 2.94 6.20
CA ILE A 31 -2.65 2.85 4.77
C ILE A 31 -3.82 2.12 4.10
N VAL A 32 -4.62 2.88 3.35
CA VAL A 32 -5.74 2.34 2.56
C VAL A 32 -5.23 1.95 1.18
N MET A 33 -5.48 0.71 0.77
CA MET A 33 -5.05 0.21 -0.54
C MET A 33 -6.17 -0.52 -1.25
N ASN A 34 -6.10 -0.50 -2.58
CA ASN A 34 -6.99 -1.28 -3.42
C ASN A 34 -6.80 -2.79 -3.17
N ASN A 35 -7.82 -3.56 -3.56
CA ASN A 35 -7.88 -5.00 -3.29
C ASN A 35 -7.03 -5.85 -4.25
N CYS A 36 -5.90 -5.34 -4.75
CA CYS A 36 -5.09 -6.07 -5.71
C CYS A 36 -4.39 -7.26 -5.06
N ARG A 37 -4.26 -8.37 -5.81
CA ARG A 37 -3.71 -9.65 -5.34
C ARG A 37 -2.30 -9.52 -4.74
N ILE A 38 -1.51 -8.58 -5.24
CA ILE A 38 -0.16 -8.29 -4.76
C ILE A 38 -0.14 -7.65 -3.37
N HIS A 39 -1.14 -6.83 -3.03
CA HIS A 39 -1.26 -6.18 -1.73
C HIS A 39 -1.80 -7.13 -0.64
N ARG A 40 -2.52 -8.20 -1.02
CA ARG A 40 -2.93 -9.27 -0.10
C ARG A 40 -1.83 -10.26 0.25
N SER A 41 -0.64 -10.14 -0.33
CA SER A 41 0.45 -11.05 0.00
C SER A 41 0.86 -10.86 1.46
N ARG A 42 1.05 -11.96 2.19
CA ARG A 42 1.45 -11.93 3.61
C ARG A 42 2.73 -11.14 3.83
N PHE A 43 3.66 -11.27 2.88
CA PHE A 43 4.91 -10.50 2.85
C PHE A 43 4.68 -8.98 2.87
N PHE A 44 3.67 -8.50 2.16
CA PHE A 44 3.35 -7.08 2.07
C PHE A 44 2.68 -6.55 3.33
N VAL A 45 1.74 -7.32 3.90
CA VAL A 45 1.11 -6.99 5.18
C VAL A 45 2.15 -6.97 6.31
N ASP A 46 3.04 -7.95 6.34
CA ASP A 46 4.11 -8.03 7.34
C ASP A 46 5.09 -6.85 7.24
N ALA A 47 5.41 -6.38 6.04
CA ALA A 47 6.27 -5.21 5.83
C ALA A 47 5.62 -3.94 6.40
N ILE A 48 4.34 -3.71 6.10
CA ILE A 48 3.58 -2.55 6.60
C ILE A 48 3.50 -2.57 8.13
N ASN A 49 3.18 -3.73 8.71
CA ASN A 49 3.06 -3.89 10.16
C ASN A 49 4.41 -3.68 10.87
N LYS A 50 5.52 -4.13 10.30
CA LYS A 50 6.88 -3.92 10.85
C LYS A 50 7.25 -2.44 10.94
N CYS A 51 6.77 -1.63 10.00
CA CYS A 51 6.97 -0.18 10.00
C CYS A 51 6.02 0.55 10.96
N GLY A 52 5.11 -0.16 11.65
CA GLY A 52 4.17 0.43 12.61
C GLY A 52 2.91 1.04 12.00
N TYR A 53 2.61 0.68 10.75
CA TYR A 53 1.40 1.11 10.04
C TYR A 53 0.36 0.00 10.04
N ASN A 54 -0.93 0.36 10.03
CA ASN A 54 -2.04 -0.57 9.86
C ASN A 54 -2.56 -0.49 8.43
N SER A 55 -2.78 -1.64 7.78
CA SER A 55 -3.33 -1.69 6.43
C SER A 55 -4.84 -1.90 6.44
N LEU A 56 -5.55 -1.16 5.60
CA LEU A 56 -6.98 -1.37 5.31
C LEU A 56 -7.15 -1.65 3.83
N PHE A 57 -7.70 -2.82 3.52
CA PHE A 57 -7.99 -3.21 2.15
C PHE A 57 -9.42 -2.84 1.79
N MET A 58 -9.56 -2.11 0.69
CA MET A 58 -10.89 -1.76 0.18
C MET A 58 -11.66 -3.01 -0.26
N PRO A 59 -13.00 -3.01 -0.18
CA PRO A 59 -13.82 -4.04 -0.77
C PRO A 59 -13.59 -4.12 -2.30
N PRO A 60 -13.69 -5.32 -2.91
CA PRO A 60 -13.48 -5.50 -4.33
C PRO A 60 -14.45 -4.63 -5.15
N TYR A 61 -13.95 -4.04 -6.25
CA TYR A 61 -14.73 -3.23 -7.20
C TYR A 61 -15.45 -2.02 -6.58
N SER A 62 -14.81 -1.30 -5.67
CA SER A 62 -15.30 -0.01 -5.15
C SER A 62 -14.52 1.18 -5.71
N PRO A 63 -14.60 1.48 -7.03
CA PRO A 63 -13.92 2.63 -7.63
C PRO A 63 -14.40 3.96 -7.01
N PHE A 64 -15.66 4.05 -6.59
CA PHE A 64 -16.25 5.21 -5.92
C PHE A 64 -15.71 5.50 -4.52
N VAL A 65 -14.94 4.59 -3.92
CA VAL A 65 -14.37 4.76 -2.56
C VAL A 65 -12.87 5.04 -2.63
N ASN A 66 -12.26 4.95 -3.83
CA ASN A 66 -10.85 5.24 -3.99
C ASN A 66 -10.71 6.73 -4.31
N LEU A 67 -10.28 7.53 -3.33
CA LEU A 67 -10.05 8.97 -3.49
C LEU A 67 -9.07 9.34 -4.62
N THR A 68 -8.34 8.36 -5.16
CA THR A 68 -7.42 8.52 -6.30
C THR A 68 -8.03 8.17 -7.66
N GLU A 69 -9.23 7.58 -7.71
CA GLU A 69 -9.97 7.28 -8.95
C GLU A 69 -11.07 8.30 -9.27
N GLU A 70 -11.38 9.19 -8.31
CA GLU A 70 -12.22 10.36 -8.57
C GLU A 70 -11.43 11.35 -9.43
N ARG A 71 -11.90 11.57 -10.66
CA ARG A 71 -11.24 12.38 -11.68
C ARG A 71 -11.90 13.73 -11.83
#